data_AF-T0XXP3-F1
#
_entry.id   AF-T0XXP3-F1
#
_cell.length_a   1.000
_cell.length_b   1.000
_cell.length_c   1.000
_cell.angle_alpha   90.00
_cell.angle_beta   90.00
_cell.angle_gamma   90.00
#
_symmetry.space_group_name_H-M   'P 1'
#
loop_
_entity.id
_entity.type
_entity.pdbx_description
1 polymer ?
#
loop_
_entity_poly.entity_id
_entity_poly.type
_entity_poly.pdbx_seq_one_letter_code
_entity_poly.pdbx_strand_id
1 'polypeptide(L)' 'MAEPRALIGFAGPRVIQQTVRETLPEGFQRSEFLLEHGALDMIVDRRQLRERIAAMLRLLMKLPQAAA' A
#
# COMPACT_ATOMS: atom_id res chain seq x y z
N MET A 1 -2.44 -3.13 2.47
CA MET A 1 -2.41 -3.27 0.99
C MET A 1 -2.58 -1.90 0.32
N ALA A 2 -1.94 -1.66 -0.81
CA ALA A 2 -2.08 -0.43 -1.61
C ALA A 2 -2.01 -0.72 -3.13
N GLU A 3 -2.30 0.29 -3.95
CA GLU A 3 -2.05 0.25 -5.41
C GLU A 3 -0.65 0.75 -5.78
N PRO A 4 -0.12 0.39 -6.97
CA PRO A 4 1.18 0.86 -7.43
C PRO A 4 1.29 2.39 -7.45
N ARG A 5 2.42 2.90 -6.98
CA ARG A 5 2.78 4.33 -6.90
C ARG A 5 1.82 5.20 -6.07
N ALA A 6 0.97 4.61 -5.24
CA ALA A 6 0.05 5.36 -4.37
C ALA A 6 0.84 6.26 -3.43
N LEU A 7 0.42 7.52 -3.28
CA LEU A 7 0.99 8.45 -2.29
C LEU A 7 0.26 8.28 -0.96
N ILE A 8 0.97 7.86 0.09
CA ILE A 8 0.42 7.55 1.40
C ILE A 8 1.32 8.17 2.46
N GLY A 9 0.73 8.94 3.38
CA GLY A 9 1.46 9.53 4.49
C GLY A 9 0.56 10.39 5.36
N PHE A 10 0.99 10.63 6.60
CA PHE A 10 0.25 11.45 7.55
C PHE A 10 0.31 12.94 7.19
N ALA A 11 1.51 13.45 6.90
CA ALA A 11 1.73 14.83 6.45
C ALA A 11 2.19 14.86 4.99
N GLY A 12 1.81 15.89 4.25
CA GLY A 12 2.24 16.04 2.87
C GLY A 12 3.76 16.25 2.75
N PRO A 13 4.40 15.82 1.65
CA PRO A 13 5.86 15.83 1.50
C PRO A 13 6.45 17.24 1.61
N ARG A 14 5.73 18.27 1.15
CA ARG A 14 6.15 19.68 1.27
C ARG A 14 6.27 20.13 2.73
N VAL A 15 5.32 19.74 3.59
CA VAL A 15 5.34 20.09 5.01
C VAL A 15 6.55 19.43 5.68
N ILE A 16 6.78 18.14 5.39
CA ILE A 16 7.90 17.39 5.95
C ILE A 16 9.25 17.99 5.52
N GLN A 17 9.43 18.31 4.23
CA GLN A 17 10.64 18.96 3.73
C GLN A 17 10.91 20.29 4.42
N GLN A 18 9.88 21.11 4.64
CA GLN A 18 10.01 22.39 5.33
C GLN A 18 10.40 22.22 6.80
N THR A 19 9.90 21.17 7.46
CA THR A 19 10.20 20.90 8.87
C THR A 19 11.59 20.30 9.07
N VAL A 20 11.98 19.31 8.26
CA VAL A 20 13.27 18.58 8.41
C VAL A 20 14.42 19.30 7.71
N ARG A 21 14.13 20.20 6.75
CA ARG A 21 15.12 20.93 5.93
C ARG A 21 16.08 20.03 5.14
N GLU A 22 15.62 18.83 4.81
CA GLU A 22 16.33 17.86 3.98
C GLU A 22 15.49 17.48 2.74
N THR A 23 16.18 17.02 1.69
CA THR A 23 15.52 16.45 0.52
C THR A 23 14.99 15.07 0.84
N LEU A 24 13.70 14.83 0.57
CA LEU A 24 13.10 13.51 0.76
C LEU A 24 13.67 12.52 -0.26
N PRO A 25 13.91 11.25 0.13
CA PRO A 25 14.33 10.20 -0.79
C PRO A 25 13.40 10.04 -2.00
N GLU A 26 13.93 9.52 -3.09
CA GLU A 26 13.09 9.15 -4.23
C GLU A 26 12.05 8.10 -3.80
N GLY A 27 10.81 8.26 -4.28
CA GLY A 27 9.74 7.36 -3.91
C GLY A 27 9.25 7.50 -2.47
N PHE A 28 9.73 8.48 -1.68
CA PHE A 28 9.21 8.71 -0.33
C PHE A 28 7.68 8.82 -0.34
N GLN A 29 7.04 8.18 0.65
CA GLN A 29 5.57 8.04 0.75
C GLN A 29 4.90 7.28 -0.39
N ARG A 30 5.63 6.68 -1.32
CA ARG A 30 5.05 5.76 -2.30
C ARG A 30 4.77 4.41 -1.69
N SER A 31 3.79 3.70 -2.24
CA SER A 31 3.47 2.32 -1.87
C SER A 31 4.69 1.40 -1.84
N GLU A 32 5.63 1.55 -2.77
CA GLU A 32 6.86 0.78 -2.87
C GLU A 32 7.79 1.06 -1.69
N PHE A 33 8.01 2.33 -1.39
CA PHE A 33 8.77 2.76 -0.21
C PHE A 33 8.12 2.24 1.09
N LEU A 34 6.80 2.32 1.21
CA LEU A 34 6.10 1.85 2.41
C LEU A 34 6.07 0.32 2.54
N LEU A 35 6.08 -0.42 1.43
CA LEU A 35 6.23 -1.87 1.43
C LEU A 35 7.63 -2.26 1.93
N GLU A 36 8.68 -1.61 1.42
CA GLU A 36 10.06 -1.84 1.87
C GLU A 36 10.27 -1.55 3.37
N HIS A 37 9.53 -0.58 3.92
CA HIS A 37 9.61 -0.20 5.34
C HIS A 37 8.58 -0.92 6.22
N GLY A 38 7.86 -1.92 5.70
CA GLY A 38 6.95 -2.76 6.48
C GLY A 38 5.62 -2.10 6.88
N ALA A 39 5.28 -0.94 6.31
CA ALA A 39 4.01 -0.27 6.54
C ALA A 39 2.87 -0.82 5.65
N LEU A 40 3.20 -1.61 4.63
CA LEU A 40 2.24 -2.30 3.77
C LEU A 40 2.61 -3.78 3.65
N ASP A 41 1.62 -4.66 3.62
CA ASP A 41 1.84 -6.10 3.38
C ASP A 41 2.01 -6.45 1.90
N MET A 42 1.39 -5.67 1.01
CA MET A 42 1.39 -5.94 -0.44
C MET A 42 0.92 -4.75 -1.27
N ILE A 43 1.38 -4.73 -2.52
CA ILE A 43 0.92 -3.84 -3.59
C ILE A 43 0.12 -4.66 -4.60
N VAL A 44 -1.05 -4.17 -5.00
CA VAL A 44 -2.00 -4.90 -5.85
C VAL A 44 -2.49 -3.99 -6.98
N ASP A 45 -2.38 -4.46 -8.22
CA ASP A 45 -2.95 -3.75 -9.37
C ASP A 45 -4.47 -3.62 -9.22
N ARG A 46 -5.03 -2.46 -9.56
CA ARG A 46 -6.47 -2.17 -9.45
C ARG A 46 -7.35 -3.25 -10.07
N ARG A 47 -6.94 -3.83 -11.19
CA ARG A 47 -7.70 -4.86 -11.93
C ARG A 47 -7.83 -6.17 -11.14
N GLN A 48 -6.87 -6.44 -10.24
CA GLN A 48 -6.85 -7.64 -9.40
C GLN A 48 -7.44 -7.41 -8.01
N LEU A 49 -7.75 -6.15 -7.66
CA LEU A 49 -8.14 -5.76 -6.31
C LEU A 49 -9.39 -6.51 -5.83
N ARG A 50 -10.40 -6.64 -6.70
CA ARG A 50 -11.65 -7.36 -6.39
C ARG A 50 -11.39 -8.81 -5.99
N GLU A 51 -10.63 -9.52 -6.81
CA GLU A 51 -10.31 -10.93 -6.59
C GLU A 51 -9.46 -11.10 -5.33
N ARG A 52 -8.45 -10.26 -5.15
CA ARG A 52 -7.58 -10.29 -3.97
C ARG A 52 -8.34 -10.06 -2.67
N ILE A 53 -9.22 -9.05 -2.63
CA ILE A 53 -10.05 -8.76 -1.44
C ILE A 53 -10.98 -9.94 -1.16
N ALA A 54 -11.65 -10.49 -2.18
CA ALA A 54 -12.54 -11.63 -2.00
C ALA A 54 -11.81 -12.86 -1.43
N ALA A 55 -10.60 -13.15 -1.92
CA ALA A 55 -9.78 -14.25 -1.41
C ALA A 55 -9.38 -14.06 0.06
N MET A 56 -8.95 -12.85 0.44
CA MET A 56 -8.59 -12.55 1.83
C MET A 56 -9.79 -12.64 2.78
N LEU A 57 -10.94 -12.11 2.37
CA LEU A 57 -12.17 -12.22 3.17
C LEU A 57 -12.57 -13.67 3.38
N ARG A 58 -12.49 -14.52 2.34
CA ARG A 58 -12.76 -15.96 2.49
C ARG A 58 -11.83 -16.61 3.51
N LEU A 59 -10.53 -16.33 3.42
CA LEU A 59 -9.54 -16.86 4.36
C LEU A 59 -9.84 -16.42 5.81
N LEU A 60 -10.05 -15.12 6.02
CA LEU A 60 -10.29 -14.55 7.36
C LEU A 60 -11.63 -14.99 7.96
N MET A 61 -12.64 -15.21 7.13
CA MET A 61 -13.96 -15.68 7.54
C MET A 61 -14.09 -17.21 7.55
N LYS A 62 -13.00 -17.95 7.29
CA LYS A 62 -12.98 -19.43 7.23
C LYS A 62 -13.99 -20.01 6.23
N LEU A 63 -14.23 -19.29 5.13
CA LEU A 63 -15.08 -19.75 4.04
C LEU A 63 -14.28 -20.65 3.09
N PRO A 64 -14.94 -21.63 2.43
CA PRO A 64 -14.29 -22.45 1.43
C PRO A 64 -13.78 -21.60 0.25
N GLN A 65 -12.71 -22.08 -0.40
CA GLN A 65 -12.20 -21.46 -1.61
C GLN A 65 -13.28 -21.47 -2.70
N ALA A 66 -13.34 -20.41 -3.51
CA ALA A 66 -14.25 -20.40 -4.65
C ALA A 66 -13.89 -21.56 -5.59
N ALA A 67 -14.89 -22.31 -6.05
CA ALA A 67 -14.68 -23.24 -7.15
C ALA A 67 -14.21 -22.46 -8.39
N ALA A 68 -13.24 -23.02 -9.10
CA ALA A 68 -12.65 -22.45 -10.31
C ALA A 68 -13.66 -22.35 -11.46
#